data_AF-A0A9Q3H8E4-F1
#
_entry.id   AF-A0A9Q3H8E4-F1
#
_cell.length_a   1.000
_cell.length_b   1.000
_cell.length_c   1.000
_cell.angle_alpha   90.00
_cell.angle_beta   90.00
_cell.angle_gamma   90.00
#
_symmetry.space_group_name_H-M   'P 1'
#
loop_
_entity.id
_entity.type
_entity.pdbx_description
1 polymer ?
#
loop_
_entity_poly.entity_id
_entity_poly.type
_entity_poly.pdbx_seq_one_letter_code
_entity_poly.pdbx_strand_id
1 'polypeptide(L)'
;MLGTKLAFSIAYHPQTDDLAERIIQAMEDIISRFSKSSSLVEKGWNPLFPVDHLKKNFLTIHPTSTAFHYMWKKACDTATKCIAEAKEYNKQRWDKSHMEPDFKVEEQVLVSTLNFNNLKVPEKMRDSFVGPFTIIKLIGTNAVEVKLRGIF
;
A
#
# COMPACT_ATOMS: atom_id res chain seq x y z
N MET A 1 -23.25 11.48 -1.96
CA MET A 1 -22.34 10.40 -2.41
C MET A 1 -21.06 11.06 -2.90
N LEU A 2 -19.96 11.00 -2.13
CA LEU A 2 -18.68 11.54 -2.60
C LEU A 2 -18.22 10.68 -3.78
N GLY A 3 -18.09 11.28 -4.96
CA GLY A 3 -17.67 10.62 -6.20
C GLY A 3 -16.20 10.20 -6.21
N THR A 4 -15.76 9.50 -5.17
CA THR A 4 -14.44 8.88 -5.11
C THR A 4 -14.43 7.67 -6.02
N LYS A 5 -13.66 7.73 -7.11
CA LYS A 5 -13.38 6.57 -7.95
C LYS A 5 -12.59 5.55 -7.12
N LEU A 6 -13.20 4.41 -6.80
CA LEU A 6 -12.47 3.28 -6.25
C LEU A 6 -11.56 2.73 -7.36
N ALA A 7 -10.27 3.01 -7.27
CA ALA A 7 -9.27 2.31 -8.05
C ALA A 7 -9.01 0.98 -7.34
N PHE A 8 -9.67 -0.08 -7.80
CA PHE A 8 -9.35 -1.42 -7.33
C PHE A 8 -7.96 -1.81 -7.85
N SER A 9 -7.01 -2.00 -6.94
CA SER A 9 -5.76 -2.69 -7.28
C SER A 9 -6.08 -4.12 -7.67
N ILE A 10 -5.34 -4.68 -8.63
CA ILE A 10 -5.45 -6.10 -8.98
C ILE A 10 -5.13 -6.91 -7.72
N ALA A 11 -5.90 -7.97 -7.43
CA ALA A 11 -5.78 -8.74 -6.19
C ALA A 11 -4.32 -9.15 -5.94
N TYR A 12 -3.78 -8.72 -4.79
CA TYR A 12 -2.37 -8.83 -4.38
C TYR A 12 -1.37 -8.21 -5.38
N HIS A 13 -1.11 -6.91 -5.21
CA HIS A 13 0.06 -6.25 -5.81
C HIS A 13 1.05 -5.86 -4.70
N PRO A 14 2.15 -6.61 -4.49
CA PRO A 14 3.06 -6.40 -3.36
C PRO A 14 3.66 -4.99 -3.33
N GLN A 15 3.69 -4.30 -4.47
CA GLN A 15 4.19 -2.92 -4.58
C GLN A 15 3.28 -1.90 -3.87
N THR A 16 1.97 -2.10 -3.87
CA THR A 16 1.02 -1.19 -3.19
C THR A 16 0.80 -1.55 -1.74
N ASP A 17 0.84 -2.85 -1.40
CA ASP A 17 0.65 -3.32 -0.03
C ASP A 17 1.85 -2.96 0.87
N ASP A 18 3.08 -3.07 0.38
CA ASP A 18 4.29 -2.69 1.14
C ASP A 18 4.30 -1.20 1.53
N LEU A 19 3.75 -0.33 0.68
CA LEU A 19 3.66 1.09 0.95
C LEU A 19 2.56 1.38 1.98
N ALA A 20 1.44 0.66 1.92
CA ALA A 20 0.37 0.76 2.90
C ALA A 20 0.84 0.28 4.28
N GLU A 21 1.50 -0.89 4.37
CA GLU A 21 2.03 -1.44 5.62
C GLU A 21 3.04 -0.49 6.29
N ARG A 22 3.93 0.15 5.51
CA ARG A 22 4.90 1.11 6.06
C ARG A 22 4.27 2.40 6.56
N ILE A 23 3.23 2.89 5.88
CA ILE A 23 2.46 4.04 6.37
C ILE A 23 1.75 3.69 7.67
N ILE A 24 1.14 2.51 7.74
CA ILE A 24 0.51 1.98 8.95
C ILE A 24 1.54 1.90 10.08
N GLN A 25 2.72 1.34 9.83
CA GLN A 25 3.77 1.22 10.84
C GLN A 25 4.29 2.57 11.36
N ALA A 26 4.44 3.56 10.47
CA ALA A 26 4.85 4.90 10.86
C ALA A 26 3.77 5.62 11.69
N MET A 27 2.49 5.41 11.35
CA MET A 27 1.37 5.89 12.17
C MET A 27 1.35 5.22 13.53
N GLU A 28 1.57 3.90 13.59
CA GLU A 28 1.66 3.15 14.84
C GLU A 28 2.83 3.59 15.72
N ASP A 29 4.02 3.88 15.17
CA ASP A 29 5.15 4.39 15.96
C ASP A 29 4.86 5.77 16.55
N ILE A 30 4.19 6.65 15.79
CA ILE A 30 3.71 7.94 16.30
C ILE A 30 2.71 7.71 17.43
N ILE A 31 1.74 6.81 17.28
CA ILE A 31 0.70 6.61 18.29
C ILE A 31 1.26 5.88 19.53
N SER A 32 2.10 4.87 19.35
CA SER A 32 2.70 4.07 20.42
C SER A 32 3.60 4.90 21.34
N ARG A 33 4.34 5.87 20.79
CA ARG A 33 5.18 6.80 21.59
C ARG A 33 4.37 7.73 22.51
N PHE A 34 3.09 7.93 22.22
CA PHE A 34 2.25 8.91 22.93
C PHE A 34 1.06 8.28 23.67
N SER A 35 0.59 7.12 23.26
CA SER A 35 -0.46 6.37 23.94
C SER A 35 0.15 5.25 24.77
N LYS A 36 0.17 5.41 26.10
CA LYS A 36 0.28 4.25 27.01
C LYS A 36 -0.99 3.36 26.97
N SER A 37 -1.99 3.70 26.16
CA SER A 37 -3.23 2.93 26.01
C SER A 37 -3.34 2.38 24.59
N SER A 38 -2.65 1.27 24.34
CA SER A 38 -2.78 0.43 23.12
C SER A 38 -4.24 0.16 22.74
N SER A 39 -5.13 0.14 23.74
CA SER A 39 -6.55 -0.19 23.60
C SER A 39 -7.42 0.81 22.82
N LEU A 40 -6.96 2.05 22.60
CA LEU A 40 -7.77 3.07 21.90
C LEU A 40 -7.64 2.96 20.38
N VAL A 41 -6.48 2.54 19.88
CA VAL A 41 -6.21 2.36 18.45
C VAL A 41 -6.90 1.11 17.91
N GLU A 42 -6.83 0.01 18.65
CA GLU A 42 -7.51 -1.25 18.32
C GLU A 42 -9.03 -1.08 18.16
N LYS A 43 -9.61 -0.06 18.81
CA LYS A 43 -11.05 0.27 18.73
C LYS A 43 -11.40 1.27 17.64
N GLY A 44 -10.44 1.65 16.80
CA GLY A 44 -10.64 2.60 15.69
C GLY A 44 -10.90 4.04 16.12
N TRP A 45 -10.59 4.38 17.37
CA TRP A 45 -10.71 5.76 17.84
C TRP A 45 -9.49 6.55 17.41
N ASN A 46 -9.67 7.50 16.50
CA ASN A 46 -8.67 8.52 16.23
C ASN A 46 -8.69 9.51 17.40
N PRO A 47 -7.66 9.53 18.28
CA PRO A 47 -7.62 10.52 19.35
C PRO A 47 -7.54 11.90 18.71
N LEU A 48 -8.55 12.73 18.95
CA LEU A 48 -8.53 14.14 18.55
C LEU A 48 -7.35 14.80 19.25
N PHE A 49 -6.27 15.09 18.53
CA PHE A 49 -5.10 15.66 19.17
C PHE A 49 -5.37 17.15 19.40
N PRO A 50 -4.96 17.70 20.57
CA PRO A 50 -5.09 19.12 20.85
C PRO A 50 -4.54 19.97 19.69
N VAL A 51 -3.39 19.57 19.12
CA VAL A 51 -2.70 20.25 18.01
C VAL A 51 -3.56 20.43 16.75
N ASP A 52 -4.53 19.55 16.49
CA ASP A 52 -5.41 19.62 15.31
C ASP A 52 -6.42 20.78 15.42
N HIS A 53 -6.70 21.22 16.65
CA HIS A 53 -7.62 22.32 16.96
C HIS A 53 -6.92 23.57 17.48
N LEU A 54 -5.59 23.56 17.63
CA LEU A 54 -4.85 24.73 18.07
C LEU A 54 -4.73 25.77 16.91
N LYS A 55 -5.67 26.73 16.83
CA LYS A 55 -5.46 28.07 16.24
C LYS A 55 -4.02 28.58 16.50
N LYS A 56 -3.30 29.08 15.50
CA LYS A 56 -1.87 29.52 15.60
C LYS A 56 -1.50 30.49 16.74
N ASN A 57 -2.47 31.07 17.45
CA ASN A 57 -2.29 32.12 18.45
C ASN A 57 -2.51 31.64 19.90
N PHE A 58 -2.05 30.44 20.28
CA PHE A 58 -2.11 30.04 21.70
C PHE A 58 -1.01 30.76 22.48
N LEU A 59 -1.43 31.50 23.51
CA LEU A 59 -0.57 31.92 24.60
C LEU A 59 0.07 30.67 25.22
N THR A 60 1.39 30.69 25.40
CA THR A 60 2.13 29.63 26.08
C THR A 60 1.74 29.59 27.56
N ILE A 61 0.77 28.72 27.90
CA ILE A 61 0.16 28.67 29.24
C ILE A 61 1.13 28.07 30.27
N HIS A 62 1.99 27.12 29.87
CA HIS A 62 2.91 26.43 30.79
C HIS A 62 4.17 25.89 30.07
N PRO A 63 5.37 25.94 30.69
CA PRO A 63 6.63 25.44 30.10
C PRO A 63 6.59 23.94 29.71
N THR A 64 5.77 23.12 30.39
CA THR A 64 5.58 21.72 29.98
C THR A 64 4.85 21.59 28.64
N SER A 65 3.89 22.49 28.37
CA SER A 65 3.14 22.48 27.12
C SER A 65 4.03 22.87 25.93
N THR A 66 4.95 23.83 26.12
CA THR A 66 5.93 24.20 25.09
C THR A 66 6.94 23.09 24.82
N ALA A 67 7.47 22.46 25.88
CA ALA A 67 8.36 21.31 25.75
C ALA A 67 7.68 20.14 25.01
N PHE A 68 6.41 19.88 25.34
CA PHE A 68 5.59 18.87 24.67
C PHE A 68 5.38 19.18 23.19
N HIS A 69 5.00 20.41 22.84
CA HIS A 69 4.82 20.85 21.46
C HIS A 69 6.08 20.69 20.61
N TYR A 70 7.24 21.05 21.18
CA TYR A 70 8.52 20.89 20.52
C TYR A 70 8.84 19.40 20.27
N MET A 71 8.66 18.56 21.29
CA MET A 71 8.85 17.11 21.18
C MET A 71 7.92 16.50 20.12
N TRP A 72 6.65 16.91 20.10
CA TRP A 72 5.66 16.47 19.12
C TRP A 72 6.07 16.82 17.69
N LYS A 73 6.39 18.10 17.43
CA LYS A 73 6.87 18.53 16.12
C LYS A 73 8.09 17.74 15.66
N LYS A 74 9.07 17.56 16.54
CA LYS A 74 10.27 16.78 16.24
C LYS A 74 9.95 15.34 15.88
N ALA A 75 9.00 14.70 16.57
CA ALA A 75 8.56 13.34 16.28
C ALA A 75 7.87 13.26 14.90
N CYS A 76 6.95 14.19 14.60
CA CYS A 76 6.31 14.28 13.29
C CYS A 76 7.32 14.52 12.16
N ASP A 77 8.27 15.45 12.36
CA ASP A 77 9.31 15.76 11.37
C ASP A 77 10.22 14.55 11.11
N THR A 78 10.49 13.75 12.14
CA THR A 78 11.29 12.53 12.00
C THR A 78 10.50 11.46 11.24
N ALA A 79 9.24 11.22 11.60
CA ALA A 79 8.40 10.24 10.93
C ALA A 79 8.19 10.57 9.44
N THR A 80 7.94 11.84 9.11
CA THR A 80 7.80 12.30 7.72
C THR A 80 9.07 12.10 6.91
N LYS A 81 10.25 12.36 7.50
CA LYS A 81 11.54 12.06 6.86
C LYS A 81 11.73 10.57 6.60
N CYS A 82 11.47 9.73 7.60
CA CYS A 82 11.59 8.28 7.44
C CYS A 82 10.67 7.73 6.34
N ILE A 83 9.43 8.24 6.24
CA ILE A 83 8.51 7.86 5.16
C ILE A 83 9.04 8.31 3.79
N ALA A 84 9.58 9.53 3.69
CA ALA A 84 10.14 10.05 2.45
C ALA A 84 11.37 9.25 1.99
N GLU A 85 12.31 8.98 2.91
CA GLU A 85 13.50 8.17 2.64
C GLU A 85 13.13 6.74 2.23
N ALA A 86 12.15 6.12 2.91
CA ALA A 86 11.68 4.78 2.55
C ALA A 86 11.03 4.76 1.17
N LYS A 87 10.23 5.78 0.82
CA LYS A 87 9.62 5.91 -0.51
C LYS A 87 10.69 6.03 -1.60
N GLU A 88 11.72 6.83 -1.35
CA GLU A 88 12.83 7.00 -2.28
C GLU A 88 13.66 5.71 -2.44
N TYR A 89 13.99 5.04 -1.33
CA TYR A 89 14.69 3.76 -1.34
C TYR A 89 13.92 2.70 -2.14
N ASN A 90 12.62 2.57 -1.90
CA ASN A 90 11.77 1.63 -2.62
C ASN A 90 11.71 1.95 -4.11
N LYS A 91 11.60 3.23 -4.48
CA LYS A 91 11.64 3.66 -5.88
C LYS A 91 12.96 3.29 -6.56
N GLN A 92 14.09 3.65 -5.95
CA GLN A 92 15.41 3.36 -6.52
C GLN A 92 15.66 1.84 -6.68
N ARG A 93 15.24 1.06 -5.69
CA ARG A 93 15.32 -0.42 -5.75
C ARG A 93 14.48 -0.96 -6.88
N TRP A 94 13.24 -0.47 -7.01
CA TRP A 94 12.32 -0.85 -8.08
C TRP A 94 12.90 -0.51 -9.44
N ASP A 95 13.29 0.74 -9.67
CA ASP A 95 13.83 1.22 -10.94
C ASP A 95 15.08 0.42 -11.38
N LYS A 96 15.88 -0.09 -10.43
CA LYS A 96 17.07 -0.90 -10.72
C LYS A 96 16.75 -2.32 -11.19
N SER A 97 15.73 -2.97 -10.61
CA SER A 97 15.39 -4.37 -10.90
C SER A 97 14.21 -4.52 -11.84
N HIS A 98 13.37 -3.50 -11.99
CA HIS A 98 12.16 -3.57 -12.77
C HIS A 98 12.49 -3.47 -14.25
N MET A 99 11.99 -4.45 -15.00
CA MET A 99 11.97 -4.41 -16.46
C MET A 99 10.52 -4.47 -16.89
N GLU A 100 10.10 -3.48 -17.68
CA GLU A 100 8.77 -3.50 -18.29
C GLU A 100 8.75 -4.58 -19.38
N PRO A 101 7.82 -5.54 -19.33
CA PRO A 101 7.63 -6.54 -20.37
C PRO A 101 7.02 -5.88 -21.63
N ASP A 102 7.58 -6.20 -22.79
CA ASP A 102 7.01 -5.80 -24.09
C ASP A 102 5.95 -6.82 -24.50
N PHE A 103 4.67 -6.51 -24.24
CA PHE A 103 3.54 -7.34 -24.63
C PHE A 103 2.89 -6.83 -25.92
N LYS A 104 2.63 -7.72 -26.87
CA LYS A 104 1.92 -7.37 -28.11
C LYS A 104 0.52 -7.97 -28.14
N VAL A 105 -0.41 -7.22 -28.72
CA VAL A 105 -1.77 -7.72 -28.98
C VAL A 105 -1.66 -8.91 -29.94
N GLU A 106 -2.47 -9.95 -29.71
CA GLU A 106 -2.42 -11.26 -30.38
C GLU A 106 -1.24 -12.17 -30.00
N GLU A 107 -0.36 -11.76 -29.09
CA GLU A 107 0.68 -12.65 -28.54
C GLU A 107 0.10 -13.68 -27.56
N GLN A 108 0.74 -14.84 -27.47
CA GLN A 108 0.36 -15.92 -26.56
C GLN A 108 1.14 -15.84 -25.26
N VAL A 109 0.43 -15.79 -24.13
CA VAL A 109 1.02 -15.74 -22.80
C VAL A 109 0.50 -16.84 -21.90
N LEU A 110 1.36 -17.32 -21.01
CA LEU A 110 0.99 -18.23 -19.94
C LEU A 110 0.51 -17.42 -18.73
N VAL A 111 -0.56 -17.88 -18.06
CA VAL A 111 -1.09 -17.22 -16.86
C VAL A 111 -0.85 -18.10 -15.65
N SER A 112 -0.41 -17.51 -14.54
CA SER A 112 -0.13 -18.25 -13.30
C SER A 112 -1.39 -18.85 -12.68
N THR A 113 -1.31 -20.09 -12.22
CA THR A 113 -2.45 -20.81 -11.60
C THR A 113 -2.73 -20.40 -10.16
N LEU A 114 -1.87 -19.59 -9.52
CA LEU A 114 -1.97 -19.24 -8.09
C LEU A 114 -3.39 -18.82 -7.67
N ASN A 115 -4.05 -17.97 -8.46
CA ASN A 115 -5.37 -17.42 -8.15
C ASN A 115 -6.54 -18.15 -8.86
N PHE A 116 -6.28 -19.28 -9.53
CA PHE A 116 -7.34 -20.05 -10.18
C PHE A 116 -7.96 -21.03 -9.19
N ASN A 117 -9.13 -20.69 -8.65
CA ASN A 117 -9.89 -21.57 -7.75
C ASN A 117 -10.80 -22.57 -8.50
N ASN A 118 -11.02 -22.35 -9.79
CA ASN A 118 -11.96 -23.15 -10.58
C ASN A 118 -11.32 -24.34 -11.28
N LEU A 119 -10.01 -24.56 -11.15
CA LEU A 119 -9.35 -25.69 -11.81
C LEU A 119 -9.79 -27.01 -11.17
N LYS A 120 -10.24 -27.97 -12.00
CA LYS A 120 -10.62 -29.34 -11.56
C LYS A 120 -9.48 -30.16 -10.94
N VAL A 121 -8.26 -29.64 -10.89
CA VAL A 121 -7.05 -30.33 -10.41
C VAL A 121 -6.67 -29.83 -9.01
N PRO A 122 -6.31 -30.72 -8.06
CA PRO A 122 -5.84 -30.33 -6.73
C PRO A 122 -4.61 -29.44 -6.80
N GLU A 123 -4.50 -28.44 -5.92
CA GLU A 123 -3.43 -27.42 -5.89
C GLU A 123 -2.00 -27.98 -6.01
N LYS A 124 -1.73 -29.13 -5.37
CA LYS A 124 -0.42 -29.80 -5.37
C LYS A 124 -0.06 -30.51 -6.68
N MET A 125 -1.05 -30.76 -7.54
CA MET A 125 -0.90 -31.45 -8.83
C MET A 125 -1.12 -30.53 -10.03
N ARG A 126 -1.36 -29.23 -9.81
CA ARG A 126 -1.54 -28.26 -10.90
C ARG A 126 -0.18 -27.77 -11.35
N ASP A 127 -0.04 -27.52 -12.65
CA ASP A 127 1.09 -26.76 -13.17
C ASP A 127 1.04 -25.32 -12.64
N SER A 128 2.20 -24.70 -12.42
CA SER A 128 2.29 -23.31 -11.94
C SER A 128 1.74 -22.29 -12.93
N PHE A 129 1.63 -22.67 -14.21
CA PHE A 129 1.14 -21.85 -15.31
C PHE A 129 0.22 -22.66 -16.22
N VAL A 130 -0.85 -22.03 -16.70
CA VAL A 130 -1.82 -22.65 -17.61
C VAL A 130 -1.91 -21.89 -18.92
N GLY A 131 -2.01 -22.68 -19.99
CA GLY A 131 -2.45 -22.32 -21.34
C GLY A 131 -1.66 -21.22 -22.05
N PRO A 132 -1.42 -21.31 -23.37
CA PRO A 132 -1.20 -20.10 -24.14
C PRO A 132 -2.55 -19.39 -24.34
N PHE A 133 -2.73 -18.25 -23.68
CA PHE A 133 -3.88 -17.37 -23.90
C PHE A 133 -3.49 -16.20 -24.77
N THR A 134 -4.38 -15.83 -25.69
CA THR A 134 -4.17 -14.69 -26.58
C THR A 134 -4.47 -13.39 -25.84
N ILE A 135 -3.54 -12.43 -25.91
CA ILE A 135 -3.77 -11.07 -25.43
C ILE A 135 -4.77 -10.36 -26.36
N ILE A 136 -5.90 -9.93 -25.80
CA ILE A 136 -6.93 -9.16 -26.50
C ILE A 136 -6.56 -7.67 -26.49
N LYS A 137 -6.10 -7.16 -25.34
CA LYS A 137 -5.90 -5.74 -25.13
C LYS A 137 -4.84 -5.48 -24.06
N LEU A 138 -4.05 -4.42 -24.25
CA LEU A 138 -3.18 -3.85 -23.22
C LEU A 138 -3.98 -2.84 -22.38
N ILE A 139 -4.12 -3.09 -21.09
CA ILE A 139 -4.79 -2.18 -20.13
C ILE A 139 -3.76 -1.17 -19.57
N GLY A 140 -2.51 -1.59 -19.42
CA GLY A 140 -1.36 -0.78 -19.01
C GLY A 140 -0.05 -1.44 -19.42
N THR A 141 1.08 -0.88 -18.98
CA THR A 141 2.43 -1.43 -19.29
C THR A 141 2.62 -2.86 -18.79
N ASN A 142 2.13 -3.16 -17.58
CA ASN A 142 2.24 -4.49 -16.96
C ASN A 142 0.91 -5.26 -16.88
N ALA A 143 -0.16 -4.75 -17.49
CA ALA A 143 -1.50 -5.31 -17.35
C ALA A 143 -2.13 -5.59 -18.71
N VAL A 144 -2.40 -6.87 -18.97
CA VAL A 144 -2.98 -7.35 -20.23
C VAL A 144 -4.29 -8.08 -19.99
N GLU A 145 -5.25 -7.87 -20.87
CA GLU A 145 -6.51 -8.61 -20.92
C GLU A 145 -6.33 -9.81 -21.85
N VAL A 146 -6.59 -11.01 -21.34
CA VAL A 146 -6.39 -12.27 -22.06
C VAL A 146 -7.71 -12.98 -22.33
N LYS A 147 -7.81 -13.61 -23.48
CA LYS A 147 -8.97 -14.45 -23.82
C LYS A 147 -8.80 -15.83 -23.22
N LEU A 148 -9.52 -16.10 -22.14
CA LEU A 148 -9.59 -17.44 -21.57
C LEU A 148 -10.46 -18.35 -22.46
N ARG A 149 -9.83 -19.30 -23.17
CA ARG A 149 -10.51 -20.37 -23.92
C ARG A 149 -10.31 -21.69 -23.19
N GLY A 150 -11.33 -22.15 -22.48
CA GLY A 150 -11.30 -23.43 -21.78
C GLY A 150 -12.47 -23.59 -20.83
N ILE A 151 -12.81 -24.84 -20.53
CA ILE A 151 -13.64 -25.18 -19.37
C ILE A 151 -12.67 -25.25 -18.21
N PHE A 152 -12.66 -24.20 -17.37
CA PHE A 152 -11.88 -24.17 -16.13
C PHE A 152 -12.72 -24.80 -15.03
#